data_AF-A0A4Y2L3W3-F1
#
_entry.id   AF-A0A4Y2L3W3-F1
#
_cell.length_a   1.000
_cell.length_b   1.000
_cell.length_c   1.000
_cell.angle_alpha   90.00
_cell.angle_beta   90.00
_cell.angle_gamma   90.00
#
_symmetry.space_group_name_H-M   'P 1'
#
loop_
_entity.id
_entity.type
_entity.pdbx_description
1 polymer ?
#
loop_
_entity_poly.entity_id
_entity_poly.type
_entity_poly.pdbx_seq_one_letter_code
_entity_poly.pdbx_strand_id
1 'polypeptide(L)'
;MWFSIKTSKYFTEGLKFVYQSIQSSRYLPEDLRNIIDPVTERNGFSAHPEHLILAMTQDNTKHIRELEIPRILKAGQLDQKRTFIPPKLNFNAEDYSERINWMNCDLSSPPLSKDISDDEIK
;
A
#
# COMPACT_ATOMS: atom_id res chain seq x y z
N MET A 1 2.87 9.48 12.63
CA MET A 1 3.17 8.44 11.63
C MET A 1 4.31 7.52 12.03
N TRP A 2 5.58 7.95 11.92
CA TRP A 2 6.76 7.07 12.08
C TRP A 2 6.79 6.31 13.41
N PHE A 3 6.59 7.03 14.52
CA PHE A 3 6.53 6.40 15.84
C PHE A 3 5.39 5.39 15.96
N SER A 4 4.20 5.71 15.42
CA SER A 4 3.05 4.80 15.40
C SER A 4 3.35 3.52 14.61
N ILE A 5 3.99 3.65 13.45
CA ILE A 5 4.42 2.50 12.63
C ILE A 5 5.43 1.63 13.41
N LYS A 6 6.40 2.26 14.07
CA LYS A 6 7.47 1.55 14.79
C LYS A 6 7.02 0.90 16.11
N THR A 7 5.97 1.43 16.73
CA THR A 7 5.45 0.94 18.02
C THR A 7 4.27 -0.01 17.86
N SER A 8 3.69 -0.10 16.66
CA SER A 8 2.62 -1.05 16.37
C SER A 8 3.10 -2.48 16.48
N LYS A 9 2.22 -3.34 17.00
CA LYS A 9 2.43 -4.79 17.07
C LYS A 9 2.08 -5.51 15.77
N TYR A 10 1.31 -4.88 14.88
CA TYR A 10 0.76 -5.50 13.69
C TYR A 10 1.29 -4.86 12.42
N PHE A 11 1.85 -5.68 11.52
CA PHE A 11 2.40 -5.20 10.25
C PHE A 11 1.33 -4.57 9.34
N THR A 12 0.05 -4.92 9.52
CA THR A 12 -1.10 -4.38 8.76
C THR A 12 -1.46 -2.95 9.15
N GLU A 13 -1.04 -2.46 10.32
CA GLU A 13 -1.35 -1.08 10.75
C GLU A 13 -0.46 -0.04 10.11
N GLY A 14 0.72 -0.44 9.62
CA GLY A 14 1.67 0.46 8.98
C GLY A 14 1.02 1.26 7.85
N LEU A 15 0.23 0.60 7.00
CA LEU A 15 -0.48 1.22 5.90
C LEU A 15 -1.55 2.21 6.39
N LYS A 16 -2.29 1.85 7.45
CA LYS A 16 -3.33 2.71 8.03
C LYS A 16 -2.74 4.03 8.54
N PHE A 17 -1.58 3.98 9.20
CA PHE A 17 -0.92 5.20 9.68
C PHE A 17 -0.38 6.07 8.55
N VAL A 18 0.17 5.46 7.49
CA VAL A 18 0.59 6.21 6.28
C VAL A 18 -0.63 6.88 5.65
N TYR A 19 -1.72 6.14 5.49
CA TYR A 19 -2.98 6.64 4.93
C TYR A 19 -3.55 7.81 5.73
N GLN A 20 -3.67 7.67 7.05
CA GLN A 20 -4.14 8.74 7.94
C GLN A 20 -3.26 9.98 7.83
N SER A 21 -1.94 9.81 7.72
CA SER A 21 -1.00 10.93 7.64
C SER A 21 -1.18 11.71 6.34
N ILE A 22 -1.38 11.01 5.21
CA ILE A 22 -1.67 11.64 3.92
C ILE A 22 -3.03 12.34 3.95
N GLN A 23 -4.07 11.71 4.52
CA GLN A 23 -5.38 12.35 4.63
C GLN A 23 -5.33 13.62 5.49
N SER A 24 -4.61 13.58 6.60
CA SER A 24 -4.40 14.75 7.45
C SER A 24 -3.58 15.84 6.77
N SER A 25 -2.59 15.49 5.93
CA SER A 25 -1.76 16.51 5.24
C SER A 25 -2.55 17.36 4.26
N ARG A 26 -3.70 16.87 3.74
CA ARG A 26 -4.59 17.63 2.84
C ARG A 26 -5.18 18.89 3.44
N TYR A 27 -5.34 18.93 4.75
CA TYR A 27 -5.91 20.08 5.46
C TYR A 27 -4.85 21.11 5.84
N LEU A 28 -3.58 20.85 5.54
CA LEU A 28 -2.49 21.76 5.85
C LEU A 28 -2.29 22.80 4.75
N PRO A 29 -1.83 24.01 5.12
CA PRO A 29 -1.27 24.97 4.18
C PRO A 29 -0.19 24.36 3.28
N GLU A 30 -0.07 24.89 2.06
CA GLU A 30 0.80 24.34 1.01
C GLU A 30 2.29 24.31 1.43
N ASP A 31 2.75 25.34 2.13
CA ASP A 31 4.10 25.44 2.68
C ASP A 31 4.41 24.29 3.65
N LEU A 32 3.47 23.92 4.52
CA LEU A 32 3.63 22.79 5.42
C LEU A 32 3.53 21.45 4.68
N ARG A 33 2.62 21.34 3.71
CA ARG A 33 2.45 20.13 2.89
C ARG A 33 3.73 19.82 2.11
N ASN A 34 4.38 20.84 1.55
CA ASN A 34 5.65 20.71 0.83
C ASN A 34 6.81 20.18 1.70
N ILE A 35 6.69 20.27 3.03
CA ILE A 35 7.65 19.69 3.97
C ILE A 35 7.24 18.27 4.37
N ILE A 36 5.94 18.04 4.64
CA ILE A 36 5.43 16.80 5.20
C ILE A 36 5.30 15.69 4.17
N ASP A 37 4.86 16.00 2.95
CA ASP A 37 4.63 15.00 1.91
C ASP A 37 5.94 14.27 1.52
N PRO A 38 7.07 14.96 1.26
CA PRO A 38 8.35 14.26 1.00
C PRO A 38 8.84 13.39 2.16
N VAL A 39 8.61 13.83 3.40
CA VAL A 39 8.94 13.04 4.60
C VAL A 39 8.04 11.80 4.68
N THR A 40 6.77 11.95 4.33
CA THR A 40 5.80 10.85 4.31
C THR A 40 6.17 9.83 3.24
N GLU A 41 6.51 10.29 2.03
CA GLU A 41 6.95 9.44 0.91
C GLU A 41 8.23 8.67 1.25
N ARG A 42 9.24 9.34 1.82
CA ARG A 42 10.49 8.69 2.26
C ARG A 42 10.28 7.59 3.30
N ASN A 43 9.22 7.69 4.11
CA ASN A 43 8.87 6.72 5.14
C ASN A 43 7.73 5.78 4.71
N GLY A 44 7.26 5.87 3.46
CA GLY A 44 6.09 5.19 2.92
C GLY A 44 6.29 3.70 2.62
N PHE A 45 7.24 3.01 3.23
CA PHE A 45 7.51 1.58 2.97
C PHE A 45 6.28 0.68 3.19
N SER A 46 5.41 1.04 4.12
CA SER A 46 4.16 0.30 4.37
C SER A 46 3.18 0.36 3.18
N ALA A 47 3.37 1.29 2.23
CA ALA A 47 2.57 1.41 1.02
C ALA A 47 3.11 0.58 -0.15
N HIS A 48 4.08 -0.32 0.09
CA HIS A 48 4.53 -1.26 -0.95
C HIS A 48 3.34 -2.04 -1.56
N PRO A 49 3.40 -2.37 -2.86
CA PRO A 49 2.32 -3.11 -3.53
C PRO A 49 1.94 -4.41 -2.81
N GLU A 50 2.92 -5.16 -2.28
CA GLU A 50 2.67 -6.39 -1.51
C GLU A 50 1.78 -6.14 -0.27
N HIS A 51 2.04 -5.06 0.48
CA HIS A 51 1.28 -4.71 1.68
C HIS A 51 -0.09 -4.13 1.34
N LEU A 52 -0.18 -3.33 0.27
CA LEU A 52 -1.44 -2.79 -0.22
C LEU A 52 -2.40 -3.89 -0.66
N ILE A 53 -1.90 -4.88 -1.41
CA ILE A 53 -2.68 -6.05 -1.83
C ILE A 53 -3.23 -6.78 -0.60
N LEU A 54 -2.39 -7.08 0.40
CA LEU A 54 -2.83 -7.73 1.63
C LEU A 54 -3.87 -6.89 2.40
N ALA A 55 -3.70 -5.58 2.47
CA ALA A 55 -4.67 -4.71 3.14
C ALA A 55 -6.02 -4.66 2.40
N MET A 56 -6.01 -4.67 1.07
CA MET A 56 -7.23 -4.70 0.25
C MET A 56 -8.04 -5.97 0.45
N THR A 57 -7.38 -7.14 0.57
CA THR A 57 -8.09 -8.42 0.86
C THR A 57 -8.88 -8.40 2.18
N GLN A 58 -8.43 -7.58 3.14
CA GLN A 58 -9.08 -7.42 4.44
C GLN A 58 -10.03 -6.20 4.49
N ASP A 59 -10.21 -5.49 3.38
CA ASP A 59 -11.09 -4.33 3.35
C ASP A 59 -12.56 -4.74 3.42
N ASN A 60 -13.36 -4.00 4.19
CA ASN A 60 -14.79 -4.28 4.32
C ASN A 60 -15.54 -4.02 3.01
N THR A 61 -14.98 -3.20 2.12
CA THR A 61 -15.61 -2.75 0.90
C THR A 61 -15.44 -3.77 -0.22
N LYS A 62 -16.54 -4.40 -0.63
CA LYS A 62 -16.53 -5.49 -1.63
C LYS A 62 -15.79 -5.12 -2.94
N HIS A 63 -16.00 -3.92 -3.49
CA HIS A 63 -15.34 -3.53 -4.73
C HIS A 63 -13.81 -3.42 -4.58
N ILE A 64 -13.31 -2.99 -3.41
CA ILE A 64 -11.88 -2.94 -3.13
C ILE A 64 -11.30 -4.36 -3.09
N ARG A 65 -12.08 -5.30 -2.53
CA ARG A 65 -11.82 -6.75 -2.49
C ARG A 65 -12.01 -7.50 -3.83
N GLU A 66 -12.51 -6.86 -4.87
CA GLU A 66 -12.57 -7.45 -6.21
C GLU A 66 -11.45 -6.89 -7.10
N LEU A 67 -10.96 -5.69 -6.81
CA LEU A 67 -9.91 -5.01 -7.58
C LEU A 67 -8.51 -5.62 -7.37
N GLU A 68 -8.28 -6.33 -6.27
CA GLU A 68 -7.01 -6.97 -5.93
C GLU A 68 -6.87 -8.38 -6.49
N ILE A 69 -7.95 -9.12 -6.78
CA ILE A 69 -7.86 -10.48 -7.35
C ILE A 69 -6.95 -10.49 -8.60
N PRO A 70 -7.13 -9.61 -9.61
CA PRO A 70 -6.24 -9.56 -10.76
C PRO A 70 -4.80 -9.18 -10.39
N ARG A 71 -4.60 -8.39 -9.33
CA ARG A 71 -3.29 -7.93 -8.87
C ARG A 71 -2.52 -9.06 -8.18
N ILE A 72 -3.19 -9.87 -7.37
CA ILE A 72 -2.62 -11.07 -6.73
C ILE A 72 -2.20 -12.07 -7.79
N LEU A 73 -3.10 -12.40 -8.73
CA LEU A 73 -2.81 -13.35 -9.81
C LEU A 73 -1.61 -12.89 -10.64
N LYS A 74 -1.56 -11.60 -11.00
CA LYS A 74 -0.42 -11.02 -11.73
C LYS A 74 0.87 -11.05 -10.90
N ALA A 75 0.80 -10.73 -9.61
CA ALA A 75 1.96 -10.75 -8.72
C ALA A 75 2.49 -12.17 -8.49
N GLY A 76 1.63 -13.18 -8.43
CA GLY A 76 1.98 -14.60 -8.31
C GLY A 76 2.73 -15.15 -9.54
N GLN A 77 2.41 -14.65 -10.73
CA GLN A 77 3.11 -15.00 -11.98
C GLN A 77 4.50 -14.36 -12.09
N LEU A 78 4.78 -13.32 -11.31
CA LEU A 78 6.04 -12.60 -11.33
C LEU A 78 6.99 -13.19 -10.27
N ASP A 79 8.09 -13.81 -10.70
CA ASP A 79 9.19 -14.24 -9.80
C ASP A 79 10.10 -13.05 -9.40
N GLN A 80 9.49 -11.88 -9.16
CA GLN A 80 10.20 -10.68 -8.77
C GLN A 80 10.42 -10.67 -7.26
N LYS A 81 11.69 -10.49 -6.86
CA LYS A 81 12.05 -10.21 -5.47
C LYS A 81 11.66 -8.78 -5.13
N ARG A 82 11.10 -8.57 -3.94
CA ARG A 82 10.77 -7.23 -3.45
C ARG A 82 12.02 -6.34 -3.44
N THR A 83 11.91 -5.15 -4.01
CA THR A 83 12.89 -4.08 -3.90
C THR A 83 12.51 -3.23 -2.69
N PHE A 84 13.47 -2.94 -1.79
CA PHE A 84 13.21 -2.15 -0.58
C PHE A 84 13.27 -0.65 -0.87
N ILE A 85 12.40 -0.20 -1.77
CA ILE A 85 12.30 1.20 -2.24
C ILE A 85 10.87 1.68 -2.01
N PRO A 86 10.63 2.73 -1.21
CA PRO A 86 9.28 3.19 -0.96
C PRO A 86 8.63 3.63 -2.29
N PRO A 87 7.39 3.21 -2.57
CA PRO A 87 6.74 3.56 -3.81
C PRO A 87 6.37 5.04 -3.83
N LYS A 88 6.25 5.59 -5.05
CA LYS A 88 5.74 6.94 -5.25
C LYS A 88 4.28 7.01 -4.82
N LEU A 89 4.01 7.84 -3.81
CA LEU A 89 2.68 7.98 -3.22
C LEU A 89 1.84 8.99 -3.98
N ASN A 90 0.56 8.67 -4.15
CA ASN A 90 -0.46 9.59 -4.62
C ASN A 90 -1.13 10.27 -3.40
N PHE A 91 -0.74 11.51 -3.13
CA PHE A 91 -1.30 12.32 -2.04
C PHE A 91 -2.77 12.72 -2.28
N ASN A 92 -3.23 12.66 -3.54
CA ASN A 92 -4.59 13.00 -3.94
C ASN A 92 -5.55 11.79 -3.97
N ALA A 93 -5.06 10.56 -3.81
CA ALA A 93 -5.87 9.34 -3.84
C ALA A 93 -6.97 9.29 -2.78
N GLU A 94 -8.22 9.09 -3.17
CA GLU A 94 -9.33 9.02 -2.20
C GLU A 94 -9.40 7.68 -1.48
N ASP A 95 -9.09 6.59 -2.18
CA ASP A 95 -9.12 5.22 -1.67
C ASP A 95 -7.71 4.61 -1.56
N TYR A 96 -7.61 3.34 -1.16
CA TYR A 96 -6.34 2.58 -1.19
C TYR A 96 -5.92 2.16 -2.61
N SER A 97 -6.88 2.02 -3.52
CA SER A 97 -6.70 1.53 -4.88
C SER A 97 -5.93 2.52 -5.77
N GLU A 98 -5.90 3.80 -5.43
CA GLU A 98 -5.22 4.86 -6.20
C GLU A 98 -3.93 5.36 -5.54
N ARG A 99 -3.55 4.80 -4.39
CA ARG A 99 -2.44 5.31 -3.55
C ARG A 99 -1.07 5.21 -4.18
N ILE A 100 -0.89 4.26 -5.07
CA ILE A 100 0.34 4.08 -5.83
C ILE A 100 -0.03 3.97 -7.31
N ASN A 101 0.94 4.26 -8.17
CA ASN A 101 0.78 3.98 -9.58
C ASN A 101 0.97 2.48 -9.84
N TRP A 102 -0.13 1.73 -9.92
CA TRP A 102 -0.13 0.29 -10.20
C TRP A 102 0.46 -0.09 -11.58
N MET A 103 0.49 0.85 -12.52
CA MET A 103 1.09 0.64 -13.84
C MET A 103 2.62 0.81 -13.81
N ASN A 104 3.15 1.51 -12.81
CA ASN A 104 4.56 1.84 -12.67
C ASN A 104 5.08 1.47 -11.27
N CYS A 105 4.75 0.24 -10.82
CA CYS A 105 5.25 -0.32 -9.57
C CYS A 105 5.75 -1.75 -9.80
N ASP A 106 6.83 -2.11 -9.11
CA ASP A 106 7.34 -3.48 -9.10
C ASP A 106 6.40 -4.34 -8.25
N LEU A 107 5.64 -5.21 -8.91
CA LEU A 107 4.74 -6.15 -8.25
C LEU A 107 5.53 -7.39 -7.84
N SER A 108 5.49 -7.70 -6.55
CA SER A 108 6.01 -8.96 -6.00
C SER A 108 4.90 -9.73 -5.33
N SER A 109 4.89 -11.04 -5.50
CA SER A 109 3.94 -11.92 -4.80
C SER A 109 4.11 -11.79 -3.28
N PRO A 110 3.03 -11.44 -2.52
CA PRO A 110 3.07 -11.47 -1.07
C PRO A 110 3.51 -12.85 -0.57
N PRO A 111 4.42 -12.94 0.41
CA PRO A 111 4.87 -14.23 0.94
C PRO A 111 3.72 -15.13 1.41
N LEU A 112 2.65 -14.53 1.95
CA LEU A 112 1.46 -15.22 2.45
C LEU A 112 0.57 -15.80 1.33
N SER A 113 0.72 -15.35 0.08
CA SER A 113 -0.08 -15.81 -1.05
C SER A 113 0.68 -16.70 -2.02
N LYS A 114 1.95 -17.05 -1.72
CA LYS A 114 2.77 -17.89 -2.61
C LYS A 114 2.26 -19.32 -2.72
N ASP A 115 1.68 -19.83 -1.64
CA ASP A 115 1.24 -21.23 -1.54
C ASP A 115 -0.26 -21.39 -1.81
N ILE A 116 -0.96 -20.30 -2.14
CA ILE A 116 -2.40 -20.30 -2.43
C ILE A 116 -2.57 -20.49 -3.93
N SER A 117 -3.46 -21.41 -4.33
CA SER A 117 -3.75 -21.63 -5.75
C SER A 117 -4.59 -20.51 -6.36
N ASP A 118 -4.44 -20.29 -7.67
CA ASP A 118 -5.23 -19.30 -8.43
C ASP A 118 -6.75 -19.52 -8.30
N ASP A 119 -7.19 -20.77 -8.09
CA ASP A 119 -8.60 -21.13 -7.92
C ASP A 119 -9.11 -20.88 -6.49
N GLU A 120 -8.24 -20.84 -5.49
CA GLU A 120 -8.58 -20.44 -4.12
C GLU A 120 -8.62 -18.92 -3.93
N ILE A 121 -7.99 -18.17 -4.85
CA ILE A 121 -7.97 -16.69 -4.85
C ILE A 121 -9.24 -16.12 -5.51
N LYS A 122 -9.89 -16.87 -6.40
CA LYS A 122 -11.11 -16.46 -7.14
C LYS A 122 -12.39 -16.74 -6.35
#